data_AF-A0A9D4QQZ7-F1
#
_entry.id   AF-A0A9D4QQZ7-F1
#
_cell.length_a   1.000
_cell.length_b   1.000
_cell.length_c   1.000
_cell.angle_alpha   90.00
_cell.angle_beta   90.00
_cell.angle_gamma   90.00
#
_symmetry.space_group_name_H-M   'P 1'
#
loop_
_entity.id
_entity.type
_entity.pdbx_description
1 polymer ?
#
loop_
_entity_poly.entity_id
_entity_poly.type
_entity_poly.pdbx_seq_one_letter_code
_entity_poly.pdbx_strand_id
1 'polypeptide(L)'
;MNTSTPITTSSTRSCYVLSTPDTVSDQKRNRILSDSIAEEFQYTIDTMPLDAPIDKELVETIPSAVKQSVTANIKTILKGMIDSIVDGVVSSLRTRITLVEETNEILRKGNKLLKDRVSKLVKDRIEAEQYSRRNCLRVSGIPETASEAGESTDEIVLNLCKELGANVSINEIDRLH
;
A
#
# COMPACT_ATOMS: atom_id res chain seq x y z
N MET A 1 40.70 -18.78 -37.44
CA MET A 1 40.89 -18.13 -36.12
C MET A 1 40.44 -16.69 -36.28
N ASN A 2 39.20 -16.37 -35.90
CA ASN A 2 38.67 -15.01 -35.93
C ASN A 2 38.39 -14.57 -34.50
N THR A 3 39.15 -13.58 -34.05
CA THR A 3 39.06 -12.96 -32.73
C THR A 3 37.90 -11.97 -32.72
N SER A 4 36.83 -12.29 -31.98
CA SER A 4 35.75 -11.33 -31.68
C SER A 4 35.95 -10.82 -30.25
N THR A 5 36.25 -9.53 -30.15
CA THR A 5 36.28 -8.77 -28.90
C THR A 5 34.85 -8.48 -28.42
N PRO A 6 34.57 -8.50 -27.11
CA PRO A 6 33.24 -8.14 -26.61
C PRO A 6 33.11 -6.62 -26.49
N ILE A 7 31.99 -6.10 -26.99
CA ILE A 7 31.56 -4.70 -26.89
C ILE A 7 31.04 -4.46 -25.47
N THR A 8 31.73 -3.59 -24.73
CA THR A 8 31.29 -3.08 -23.43
C THR A 8 30.10 -2.15 -23.64
N THR A 9 28.89 -2.57 -23.24
CA THR A 9 27.74 -1.68 -23.12
C THR A 9 27.66 -1.17 -21.68
N SER A 10 27.97 0.11 -21.50
CA SER A 10 27.82 0.83 -20.24
C SER A 10 26.34 0.99 -19.91
N SER A 11 25.81 0.08 -19.11
CA SER A 11 24.48 0.20 -18.51
C SER A 11 24.47 1.38 -17.54
N THR A 12 23.97 2.52 -18.01
CA THR A 12 23.71 3.69 -17.18
C THR A 12 22.56 3.34 -16.23
N ARG A 13 22.89 2.90 -15.01
CA ARG A 13 21.91 2.71 -13.94
C ARG A 13 21.32 4.07 -13.58
N SER A 14 20.11 4.33 -14.07
CA SER A 14 19.23 5.38 -13.58
C SER A 14 18.76 4.98 -12.18
N CYS A 15 19.34 5.60 -11.17
CA CYS A 15 18.99 5.39 -9.77
C CYS A 15 17.67 6.11 -9.48
N TYR A 16 16.54 5.44 -9.69
CA TYR A 16 15.27 5.88 -9.12
C TYR A 16 15.35 5.69 -7.60
N VAL A 17 15.55 6.79 -6.87
CA VAL A 17 15.38 6.80 -5.42
C VAL A 17 13.88 6.74 -5.16
N LEU A 18 13.37 5.52 -4.99
CA LEU A 18 12.02 5.28 -4.46
C LEU A 18 12.00 5.84 -3.03
N SER A 19 11.32 6.96 -2.81
CA SER A 19 11.00 7.43 -1.46
C SER A 19 10.15 6.36 -0.79
N THR A 20 10.72 5.72 0.24
CA THR A 20 10.01 4.77 1.09
C THR A 20 8.92 5.49 1.87
N PRO A 21 7.76 4.85 2.12
CA PRO A 21 6.76 5.42 3.02
C PRO A 21 7.39 5.67 4.39
N ASP A 22 7.18 6.87 4.95
CA ASP A 22 7.71 7.27 6.26
C ASP A 22 7.49 6.17 7.28
N THR A 23 8.57 5.56 7.75
CA THR A 23 8.45 4.50 8.74
C THR A 23 8.04 5.11 10.08
N VAL A 24 7.47 4.29 10.98
CA VAL A 24 7.20 4.71 12.37
C VAL A 24 8.47 5.24 13.05
N SER A 25 9.65 4.77 12.61
CA SER A 25 10.97 5.26 13.04
C SER A 25 11.23 6.70 12.59
N ASP A 26 10.87 7.05 11.36
CA ASP A 26 11.06 8.39 10.79
C ASP A 26 10.10 9.41 11.44
N GLN A 27 8.86 8.99 11.72
CA GLN A 27 7.91 9.81 12.50
C GLN A 27 8.41 10.07 13.92
N LYS A 28 8.99 9.04 14.57
CA LYS A 28 9.55 9.18 15.92
C LYS A 28 10.78 10.10 15.92
N ARG A 29 11.66 9.99 14.93
CA ARG A 29 12.81 10.90 14.75
C ARG A 29 12.37 12.34 14.52
N ASN A 30 11.38 12.56 13.64
CA ASN A 30 10.85 13.91 13.39
C ASN A 30 10.21 14.52 14.64
N ARG A 31 9.52 13.72 15.46
CA ARG A 31 8.97 14.17 16.74
C ARG A 31 10.06 14.55 17.74
N ILE A 32 11.10 13.72 17.88
CA ILE A 32 12.25 14.01 18.75
C ILE A 32 12.97 15.29 18.29
N LEU A 33 13.14 15.48 16.99
CA LEU A 33 13.76 16.70 16.45
C LEU A 33 12.90 17.94 16.71
N SER A 34 11.57 17.83 16.59
CA SER A 34 10.67 18.96 16.87
C SER A 34 10.60 19.29 18.37
N ASP A 35 10.62 18.28 19.24
CA ASP A 35 10.67 18.48 20.69
C ASP A 35 12.02 19.09 21.11
N SER A 36 13.15 18.63 20.54
CA SER A 36 14.49 19.18 20.80
C SER A 36 14.63 20.63 20.32
N ILE A 37 14.06 20.97 19.16
CA ILE A 37 14.05 22.34 18.66
C ILE A 37 13.19 23.22 19.57
N ALA A 38 12.04 22.73 20.03
CA ALA A 38 11.18 23.47 20.96
C ALA A 38 11.88 23.75 22.30
N GLU A 39 12.61 22.78 22.84
CA GLU A 39 13.41 22.95 24.06
C GLU A 39 14.55 23.97 23.88
N GLU A 40 15.24 23.95 22.74
CA GLU A 40 16.34 24.87 22.43
C GLU A 40 15.84 26.32 22.26
N PHE A 41 14.68 26.52 21.64
CA PHE A 41 14.03 27.82 21.58
C PHE A 41 13.58 28.30 22.96
N GLN A 42 13.01 27.42 23.79
CA GLN A 42 12.55 27.78 25.13
C GLN A 42 13.72 28.19 26.04
N TYR A 43 14.82 27.43 26.00
CA TYR A 43 16.05 27.78 26.72
C TYR A 43 16.61 29.14 26.27
N THR A 44 16.57 29.43 24.96
CA THR A 44 17.03 30.72 24.43
C THR A 44 16.14 31.89 24.89
N ILE A 45 14.83 31.69 24.93
CA ILE A 45 13.87 32.69 25.45
C ILE A 45 14.10 32.93 26.94
N ASP A 46 14.33 31.86 27.72
CA ASP A 46 14.49 31.92 29.17
C ASP A 46 15.86 32.46 29.60
N THR A 47 16.88 32.39 28.74
CA THR A 47 18.26 32.86 29.01
C THR A 47 18.59 34.24 28.43
N MET A 48 17.72 34.79 27.58
CA MET A 48 17.85 36.18 27.14
C MET A 48 17.52 37.13 28.31
N PRO A 49 18.39 38.11 28.62
CA PRO A 49 18.11 39.10 29.65
C PRO A 49 17.04 40.07 29.14
N LEU A 50 15.76 39.72 29.29
CA LEU A 50 14.63 40.60 28.99
C LEU A 50 14.44 41.71 30.05
N ASP A 51 15.10 41.56 31.21
CA ASP A 51 14.92 42.41 32.39
C ASP A 51 16.07 43.42 32.61
N ALA A 52 16.82 43.78 31.56
CA ALA A 52 17.56 45.03 31.64
C ALA A 52 16.50 46.13 31.88
N PRO A 53 16.60 46.94 32.96
CA PRO A 53 15.64 48.01 33.19
C PRO A 53 15.74 48.96 31.99
N ILE A 54 14.79 48.84 31.08
CA ILE A 54 14.54 49.90 30.10
C ILE A 54 14.11 51.07 30.98
N ASP A 55 14.98 52.06 31.12
CA ASP A 55 14.70 53.28 31.88
C ASP A 55 13.29 53.77 31.49
N LYS A 56 12.32 53.63 32.39
CA LYS A 56 10.91 53.97 32.13
C LYS A 56 10.75 55.43 31.67
N GLU A 57 11.70 56.27 32.05
CA GLU A 57 11.83 57.68 31.67
C GLU A 57 12.22 57.90 30.20
N LEU A 58 12.98 56.98 29.58
CA LEU A 58 13.35 56.99 28.16
C LEU A 58 12.19 56.54 27.26
N VAL A 59 11.29 55.67 27.74
CA VAL A 59 10.13 55.20 26.97
C VAL A 59 9.03 56.27 26.90
N GLU A 60 8.87 57.11 27.93
CA GLU A 60 7.93 58.24 27.90
C GLU A 60 8.41 59.40 27.01
N THR A 61 9.72 59.56 26.82
CA THR A 61 10.31 60.60 25.94
C THR A 61 10.32 60.23 24.45
N ILE A 62 10.04 58.97 24.08
CA ILE A 62 9.89 58.58 22.67
C ILE A 62 8.63 59.24 22.09
N PRO A 63 8.76 60.05 21.02
CA PRO A 63 7.61 60.71 20.40
C PRO A 63 6.52 59.71 20.02
N SER A 64 5.26 60.04 20.26
CA SER A 64 4.11 59.18 19.93
C SER A 64 4.10 58.72 18.47
N ALA A 65 4.63 59.55 17.56
CA ALA A 65 4.85 59.23 16.15
C ALA A 65 5.82 58.05 15.94
N VAL A 66 6.88 57.95 16.75
CA VAL A 66 7.83 56.83 16.70
C VAL A 66 7.19 55.55 17.23
N LYS A 67 6.42 55.63 18.33
CA LYS A 67 5.67 54.47 18.86
C LYS A 67 4.65 53.93 17.85
N GLN A 68 3.87 54.81 17.21
CA GLN A 68 2.93 54.42 16.16
C GLN A 68 3.63 53.82 14.94
N SER A 69 4.73 54.43 14.49
CA SER A 69 5.52 53.94 13.35
C SER A 69 6.09 52.54 13.61
N VAL A 70 6.72 52.32 14.77
CA VAL A 70 7.26 51.01 15.16
C VAL A 70 6.16 49.96 15.25
N THR A 71 5.02 50.30 15.85
CA THR A 71 3.89 49.36 15.99
C THR A 71 3.27 49.02 14.63
N ALA A 72 3.13 49.98 13.73
CA ALA A 72 2.62 49.78 12.38
C ALA A 72 3.57 48.91 11.54
N ASN A 73 4.88 49.15 11.63
CA ASN A 73 5.89 48.35 10.94
C ASN A 73 5.91 46.91 11.44
N ILE A 74 5.92 46.69 12.76
CA ILE A 74 5.86 45.34 13.36
C ILE A 74 4.59 44.61 12.91
N LYS A 75 3.43 45.27 12.93
CA LYS A 75 2.16 44.69 12.49
C LYS A 75 2.21 44.27 11.01
N THR A 76 2.84 45.08 10.17
CA THR A 76 2.96 44.81 8.74
C THR A 76 3.90 43.63 8.48
N ILE A 77 5.05 43.58 9.17
CA ILE A 77 6.02 42.48 9.08
C ILE A 77 5.38 41.17 9.55
N LEU A 78 4.73 41.17 10.72
CA LEU A 78 4.06 39.99 11.26
C LEU A 78 2.95 39.49 10.33
N LYS A 79 2.16 40.40 9.76
CA LYS A 79 1.13 40.02 8.79
C LYS A 79 1.75 39.37 7.55
N GLY A 80 2.82 39.94 6.98
CA GLY A 80 3.50 39.38 5.83
C GLY A 80 4.12 38.00 6.11
N MET A 81 4.70 37.80 7.30
CA MET A 81 5.22 36.50 7.73
C MET A 81 4.10 35.47 7.88
N ILE A 82 2.98 35.84 8.52
CA ILE A 82 1.82 34.96 8.68
C ILE A 82 1.25 34.57 7.30
N ASP A 83 1.05 35.55 6.41
CA ASP A 83 0.54 35.30 5.06
C ASP A 83 1.46 34.33 4.30
N SER A 84 2.79 34.53 4.38
CA SER A 84 3.77 33.64 3.75
C SER A 84 3.77 32.22 4.31
N ILE A 85 3.65 32.07 5.64
CA ILE A 85 3.58 30.75 6.29
C ILE A 85 2.28 30.05 5.90
N VAL A 86 1.15 30.75 5.94
CA VAL A 86 -0.16 30.20 5.56
C VAL A 86 -0.14 29.75 4.11
N ASP A 87 0.37 30.56 3.19
CA ASP A 87 0.46 30.20 1.77
C ASP A 87 1.37 28.99 1.55
N GLY A 88 2.50 28.92 2.26
CA GLY A 88 3.42 27.76 2.21
C GLY A 88 2.77 26.47 2.71
N VAL A 89 2.05 26.53 3.83
CA VAL A 89 1.36 25.35 4.39
C VAL A 89 0.19 24.94 3.50
N VAL A 90 -0.62 25.88 3.03
CA VAL A 90 -1.78 25.60 2.18
C VAL A 90 -1.35 25.02 0.83
N SER A 91 -0.30 25.53 0.20
CA SER A 91 0.23 24.98 -1.05
C SER A 91 0.82 23.59 -0.88
N SER A 92 1.57 23.35 0.21
CA SER A 92 2.09 22.02 0.55
C SER A 92 0.97 21.00 0.78
N LEU A 93 -0.06 21.38 1.57
CA LEU A 93 -1.20 20.51 1.81
C LEU A 93 -1.99 20.21 0.54
N ARG A 94 -2.21 21.20 -0.34
CA ARG A 94 -2.87 20.97 -1.63
C ARG A 94 -2.12 19.96 -2.48
N THR A 95 -0.80 20.09 -2.60
CA THR A 95 0.04 19.15 -3.36
C THR A 95 -0.02 17.73 -2.78
N ARG A 96 -0.05 17.60 -1.45
CA ARG A 96 -0.19 16.30 -0.78
C ARG A 96 -1.57 15.69 -1.01
N ILE A 97 -2.63 16.49 -0.96
CA ILE A 97 -4.00 16.03 -1.24
C ILE A 97 -4.10 15.50 -2.66
N THR A 98 -3.62 16.24 -3.66
CA THR A 98 -3.67 15.80 -5.06
C THR A 98 -2.90 14.49 -5.28
N LEU A 99 -1.72 14.35 -4.67
CA LEU A 99 -0.94 13.12 -4.76
C LEU A 99 -1.65 11.93 -4.08
N VAL A 100 -2.28 12.15 -2.93
CA VAL A 100 -3.06 11.12 -2.24
C VAL A 100 -4.29 10.71 -3.06
N GLU A 101 -4.94 11.65 -3.74
CA GLU A 101 -6.08 11.36 -4.62
C GLU A 101 -5.65 10.53 -5.84
N GLU A 102 -4.57 10.93 -6.51
CA GLU A 102 -4.03 10.19 -7.67
C GLU A 102 -3.61 8.77 -7.31
N THR A 103 -2.88 8.61 -6.21
CA THR A 103 -2.43 7.28 -5.74
C THR A 103 -3.61 6.40 -5.36
N ASN A 104 -4.63 6.94 -4.69
CA ASN A 104 -5.86 6.20 -4.40
C ASN A 104 -6.58 5.74 -5.67
N GLU A 105 -6.65 6.59 -6.70
CA GLU A 105 -7.27 6.22 -7.96
C GLU A 105 -6.50 5.11 -8.69
N ILE A 106 -5.17 5.18 -8.70
CA ILE A 106 -4.32 4.10 -9.25
C ILE A 106 -4.57 2.79 -8.49
N LEU A 107 -4.57 2.83 -7.16
CA LEU A 107 -4.79 1.65 -6.31
C LEU A 107 -6.19 1.07 -6.51
N ARG A 108 -7.22 1.90 -6.65
CA ARG A 108 -8.59 1.45 -6.93
C ARG A 108 -8.69 0.76 -8.29
N LYS A 109 -8.09 1.34 -9.33
CA LYS A 109 -8.04 0.73 -10.67
C LYS A 109 -7.29 -0.60 -10.66
N GLY A 110 -6.13 -0.66 -10.00
CA GLY A 110 -5.35 -1.88 -9.84
C GLY A 110 -6.12 -2.99 -9.10
N ASN A 111 -6.77 -2.64 -7.99
CA ASN A 111 -7.61 -3.57 -7.23
C ASN A 111 -8.77 -4.12 -8.06
N LYS A 112 -9.45 -3.25 -8.82
CA LYS A 112 -10.54 -3.68 -9.71
C LYS A 112 -10.04 -4.67 -10.75
N LEU A 113 -8.95 -4.34 -11.45
CA LEU A 113 -8.35 -5.21 -12.46
C LEU A 113 -7.96 -6.57 -11.86
N LEU A 114 -7.37 -6.57 -10.67
CA LEU A 114 -6.97 -7.81 -10.01
C LEU A 114 -8.18 -8.67 -9.63
N LYS A 115 -9.23 -8.06 -9.08
CA LYS A 115 -10.49 -8.75 -8.75
C LYS A 115 -11.14 -9.34 -9.99
N ASP A 116 -11.16 -8.62 -11.10
CA ASP A 116 -11.71 -9.10 -12.37
C ASP A 116 -10.91 -10.30 -12.90
N ARG A 117 -9.57 -10.26 -12.81
CA ARG A 117 -8.71 -11.39 -13.19
C ARG A 117 -8.93 -12.61 -12.31
N VAL A 118 -9.03 -12.43 -11.00
CA VAL A 118 -9.33 -13.52 -10.06
C VAL A 118 -10.69 -14.14 -10.38
N SER A 119 -11.71 -13.31 -10.59
CA SER A 119 -13.06 -13.77 -10.96
C SER A 119 -13.05 -14.59 -12.25
N LYS A 120 -12.32 -14.13 -13.27
CA LYS A 120 -12.15 -14.86 -14.53
C LYS A 120 -11.46 -16.20 -14.30
N LEU A 121 -10.32 -16.22 -13.62
CA LEU A 121 -9.57 -17.46 -13.37
C LEU A 121 -10.37 -18.49 -12.56
N VAL A 122 -11.20 -18.03 -11.62
CA VAL A 122 -12.10 -18.93 -10.88
C VAL A 122 -13.14 -19.56 -11.82
N LYS A 123 -13.72 -18.78 -12.72
CA LYS A 123 -14.67 -19.31 -13.73
C LYS A 123 -13.98 -20.31 -14.65
N ASP A 124 -12.82 -19.95 -15.20
CA ASP A 124 -12.05 -20.81 -16.10
C ASP A 124 -11.67 -22.12 -15.40
N ARG A 125 -11.31 -22.08 -14.10
CA ARG A 125 -11.03 -23.28 -13.30
C ARG A 125 -12.26 -24.16 -13.12
N ILE A 126 -13.40 -23.57 -12.77
CA ILE A 126 -14.66 -24.32 -12.59
C ILE A 126 -15.05 -24.99 -13.91
N GLU A 127 -14.94 -24.27 -15.02
CA GLU A 127 -15.23 -24.80 -16.35
C GLU A 127 -14.29 -25.96 -16.71
N ALA A 128 -12.99 -25.82 -16.45
CA ALA A 128 -12.02 -26.89 -16.66
C ALA A 128 -12.31 -28.12 -15.79
N GLU A 129 -12.68 -27.92 -14.52
CA GLU A 129 -13.05 -29.03 -13.62
C GLU A 129 -14.33 -29.74 -14.08
N GLN A 130 -15.34 -28.97 -14.51
CA GLN A 130 -16.58 -29.52 -15.09
C GLN A 130 -16.30 -30.29 -16.37
N TYR A 131 -15.48 -29.74 -17.26
CA TYR A 131 -15.10 -30.40 -18.51
C TYR A 131 -14.36 -31.72 -18.24
N SER A 132 -13.42 -31.70 -17.29
CA SER A 132 -12.67 -32.89 -16.89
C SER A 132 -13.55 -33.98 -16.31
N ARG A 133 -14.65 -33.64 -15.63
CA ARG A 133 -15.57 -34.61 -15.00
C ARG A 133 -16.82 -34.90 -15.81
N ARG A 134 -16.96 -34.35 -17.02
CA ARG A 134 -18.19 -34.45 -17.82
C ARG A 134 -18.62 -35.88 -18.10
N ASN A 135 -17.65 -36.79 -18.25
CA ASN A 135 -17.87 -38.21 -18.50
C ASN A 135 -17.50 -39.08 -17.29
N CYS A 136 -17.37 -38.49 -16.10
CA CYS A 136 -17.07 -39.21 -14.87
C CYS A 136 -18.33 -39.31 -14.01
N LEU A 137 -18.55 -40.46 -13.38
CA LEU A 137 -19.61 -40.67 -12.42
C LEU A 137 -18.98 -40.98 -11.06
N ARG A 138 -19.60 -40.43 -10.00
CA ARG A 138 -19.23 -40.76 -8.62
C ARG A 138 -20.37 -41.55 -8.00
N VAL A 139 -20.12 -42.81 -7.70
CA VAL A 139 -21.02 -43.65 -6.93
C VAL A 139 -20.68 -43.50 -5.44
N SER A 140 -21.67 -43.46 -4.58
CA SER A 140 -21.48 -43.27 -3.14
C SER A 140 -22.47 -44.12 -2.37
N GLY A 141 -22.13 -44.51 -1.14
CA GLY A 141 -22.95 -45.41 -0.31
C GLY A 141 -22.68 -46.89 -0.54
N ILE A 142 -21.60 -47.24 -1.24
CA ILE A 142 -21.10 -48.62 -1.30
C ILE A 142 -20.38 -48.89 0.03
N PRO A 143 -20.78 -49.91 0.80
CA PRO A 143 -20.10 -50.27 2.04
C PRO A 143 -18.70 -50.81 1.72
N GLU A 144 -17.68 -50.32 2.41
CA GLU A 144 -16.32 -50.83 2.33
C GLU A 144 -16.27 -52.22 2.99
N THR A 145 -15.88 -53.27 2.26
CA THR A 145 -15.64 -54.57 2.88
C THR A 145 -14.23 -54.65 3.45
N ALA A 146 -14.13 -55.11 4.69
CA ALA A 146 -12.86 -55.24 5.42
C ALA A 146 -12.05 -56.50 5.03
N SER A 147 -12.39 -57.14 3.90
CA SER A 147 -11.75 -58.41 3.50
C SER A 147 -10.36 -58.16 2.92
N GLU A 148 -9.38 -58.90 3.44
CA GLU A 148 -7.96 -58.84 3.04
C GLU A 148 -7.70 -59.26 1.57
N ALA A 149 -8.70 -59.85 0.91
CA ALA A 149 -8.72 -60.08 -0.53
C ALA A 149 -9.38 -58.87 -1.20
N GLY A 150 -8.57 -57.95 -1.71
CA GLY A 150 -9.00 -56.63 -2.18
C GLY A 150 -10.29 -56.62 -3.00
N GLU A 151 -11.15 -55.63 -2.71
CA GLU A 151 -12.37 -55.38 -3.47
C GLU A 151 -12.06 -55.05 -4.93
N SER A 152 -12.75 -55.72 -5.85
CA SER A 152 -12.71 -55.38 -7.26
C SER A 152 -13.76 -54.30 -7.55
N THR A 153 -13.33 -53.05 -7.65
CA THR A 153 -14.19 -51.91 -8.01
C THR A 153 -14.92 -52.17 -9.33
N ASP A 154 -14.26 -52.82 -10.28
CA ASP A 154 -14.80 -53.16 -11.60
C ASP A 154 -16.03 -54.07 -11.51
N GLU A 155 -15.96 -55.11 -10.67
CA GLU A 155 -17.06 -56.04 -10.48
C GLU A 155 -18.27 -55.37 -9.81
N ILE A 156 -18.02 -54.54 -8.81
CA ILE A 156 -19.06 -53.79 -8.10
C ILE A 156 -19.80 -52.88 -9.06
N VAL A 157 -19.07 -52.13 -9.89
CA VAL A 157 -19.65 -51.20 -10.87
C VAL A 157 -20.41 -51.95 -11.97
N LEU A 158 -19.87 -53.05 -12.51
CA LEU A 158 -20.57 -53.85 -13.53
C LEU A 158 -21.86 -54.48 -12.99
N ASN A 159 -21.86 -54.94 -11.74
CA ASN A 159 -23.07 -55.46 -11.10
C ASN A 159 -24.11 -54.35 -10.90
N LEU A 160 -23.69 -53.17 -10.44
CA LEU A 160 -24.57 -52.01 -10.32
C LEU A 160 -25.19 -51.60 -11.67
N CYS A 161 -24.40 -51.57 -12.75
CA CYS A 161 -24.92 -51.27 -14.09
C CYS A 161 -25.97 -52.30 -14.54
N LYS A 162 -25.72 -53.59 -14.31
CA LYS A 162 -26.67 -54.66 -14.63
C LYS A 162 -27.97 -54.53 -13.84
N GLU A 163 -27.90 -54.22 -12.55
CA GLU A 163 -29.08 -53.99 -11.70
C GLU A 163 -29.92 -52.81 -12.18
N LEU A 164 -29.27 -51.75 -12.68
CA LEU A 164 -29.94 -50.59 -13.27
C LEU A 164 -30.44 -50.82 -14.70
N GLY A 165 -30.21 -52.00 -15.29
CA GLY A 165 -30.59 -52.33 -16.66
C GLY A 165 -29.72 -51.67 -17.73
N ALA A 166 -28.56 -51.12 -17.35
CA ALA A 166 -27.59 -50.56 -18.28
C ALA A 166 -26.62 -51.66 -18.75
N ASN A 167 -26.55 -51.89 -20.07
CA ASN A 167 -25.61 -52.82 -20.65
C ASN A 167 -24.30 -52.10 -20.98
N VAL A 168 -23.38 -52.06 -20.01
CA VAL A 168 -22.06 -51.44 -20.13
C VAL A 168 -20.99 -52.51 -20.06
N SER A 169 -20.04 -52.47 -21.00
CA SER A 169 -18.86 -53.34 -21.03
C SER A 169 -17.66 -52.66 -20.37
N ILE A 170 -16.76 -53.44 -19.76
CA ILE A 170 -15.55 -52.89 -19.12
C ILE A 170 -14.67 -52.10 -20.10
N ASN A 171 -14.67 -52.47 -21.40
CA ASN A 171 -13.90 -51.79 -22.44
C ASN A 171 -14.46 -50.39 -22.79
N GLU A 172 -15.68 -50.08 -22.35
CA GLU A 172 -16.31 -48.76 -22.55
C GLU A 172 -15.94 -47.78 -21.43
N ILE A 173 -15.28 -48.28 -20.38
CA ILE A 173 -14.87 -47.51 -19.20
C ILE A 173 -13.36 -47.33 -19.25
N ASP A 174 -12.91 -46.07 -19.24
CA ASP A 174 -11.47 -45.76 -19.34
C ASP A 174 -10.73 -46.01 -18.02
N ARG A 175 -11.34 -45.62 -16.88
CA ARG A 175 -10.75 -45.77 -15.53
C ARG A 175 -11.81 -45.98 -14.46
N LEU A 176 -11.52 -46.87 -13.52
CA LEU A 176 -12.27 -47.08 -12.29
C LEU A 176 -11.31 -46.97 -11.10
N HIS A 177 -11.83 -46.40 -10.01
CA HIS A 177 -11.13 -46.22 -8.73
C HIS A 177 -12.19 -46.15 -7.63
#